data_AF-A0A660USK3-F1
#
_entry.id   AF-A0A660USK3-F1
#
_cell.length_a   1.000
_cell.length_b   1.000
_cell.length_c   1.000
_cell.angle_alpha   90.00
_cell.angle_beta   90.00
_cell.angle_gamma   90.00
#
_symmetry.space_group_name_H-M   'P 1'
#
loop_
_entity.id
_entity.type
_entity.pdbx_description
1 polymer ?
#
loop_
_entity_poly.entity_id
_entity_poly.type
_entity_poly.pdbx_seq_one_letter_code
_entity_poly.pdbx_strand_id
1 'polypeptide(L)'
;MTANNSIITFLAAALVLVTGCQQPSVRPKQICPGKATARQAAAVLGLEKQNVQPMRASADCVMSWRGENGDKKDERVSGKLAFVPPGKIFFKGDKFGEIRFGANETQFWLRVKPELDSYWWGSKALADQCDQMLLVNPVNITEALGIVVVTPDWKLIYRDGYDILSLYEDQKLKKRVYINACDYRIEQIEYFDGYGMKKVSVELTDYWAGDDGLMVPSTIRVGSFDSLGTEESSVQIKLKHIRPLPPEKQKKKLFQRPGRDGYEHLYRLDENCGFIEE
;
A
#
# COMPACT_ATOMS: atom_id res chain seq x y z
N MET A 1 -67.94 -30.94 52.74
CA MET A 1 -68.28 -30.97 51.31
C MET A 1 -67.03 -30.62 50.54
N THR A 2 -66.59 -31.56 49.72
CA THR A 2 -65.23 -31.71 49.19
C THR A 2 -64.91 -30.73 48.07
N ALA A 3 -63.84 -29.95 48.26
CA ALA A 3 -63.01 -29.43 47.18
C ALA A 3 -61.82 -30.38 47.00
N ASN A 4 -61.52 -30.80 45.75
CA ASN A 4 -60.16 -30.78 45.18
C ASN A 4 -60.03 -31.50 43.83
N ASN A 5 -59.07 -30.96 43.06
CA ASN A 5 -58.24 -31.53 41.99
C ASN A 5 -58.82 -31.67 40.58
N SER A 6 -58.22 -30.97 39.59
CA SER A 6 -56.99 -31.50 38.95
C SER A 6 -56.41 -30.62 37.83
N ILE A 7 -55.07 -30.43 37.92
CA ILE A 7 -54.07 -30.47 36.82
C ILE A 7 -53.80 -29.18 36.00
N ILE A 8 -52.81 -28.43 36.49
CA ILE A 8 -51.52 -28.06 35.84
C ILE A 8 -51.46 -28.13 34.30
N THR A 9 -51.22 -27.00 33.63
CA THR A 9 -50.25 -26.91 32.52
C THR A 9 -49.67 -25.51 32.41
N PHE A 10 -48.41 -25.36 32.82
CA PHE A 10 -47.52 -24.26 32.43
C PHE A 10 -47.20 -24.39 30.94
N LEU A 11 -47.26 -23.32 30.14
CA LEU A 11 -46.25 -23.08 29.11
C LEU A 11 -46.22 -21.62 28.68
N ALA A 12 -45.04 -21.03 28.85
CA ALA A 12 -44.70 -19.67 28.51
C ALA A 12 -44.72 -19.46 26.98
N ALA A 13 -45.52 -18.50 26.51
CA ALA A 13 -45.40 -17.97 25.16
C ALA A 13 -44.39 -16.82 25.19
N ALA A 14 -43.12 -17.18 24.97
CA ALA A 14 -42.04 -16.23 24.76
C ALA A 14 -42.30 -15.42 23.48
N LEU A 15 -42.31 -14.09 23.60
CA LEU A 15 -42.27 -13.16 22.49
C LEU A 15 -41.04 -13.44 21.62
N VAL A 16 -41.25 -13.93 20.40
CA VAL A 16 -40.23 -13.91 19.36
C VAL A 16 -40.26 -12.54 18.70
N LEU A 17 -39.49 -11.60 19.24
CA LEU A 17 -39.11 -10.37 18.53
C LEU A 17 -38.03 -10.75 17.51
N VAL A 18 -38.47 -11.09 16.29
CA VAL A 18 -37.59 -11.15 15.12
C VAL A 18 -37.19 -9.71 14.76
N THR A 19 -36.17 -9.20 15.44
CA THR A 19 -35.40 -8.07 14.90
C THR A 19 -34.55 -8.64 13.77
N GLY A 20 -35.11 -8.59 12.56
CA GLY A 20 -34.35 -8.88 11.35
C GLY A 20 -33.15 -7.95 11.32
N CYS A 21 -31.96 -8.51 11.49
CA CYS A 21 -30.73 -7.84 11.11
C CYS A 21 -30.87 -7.47 9.64
N GLN A 22 -31.11 -6.20 9.34
CA GLN A 22 -30.88 -5.67 8.00
C GLN A 22 -29.42 -5.98 7.67
N GLN A 23 -29.20 -7.02 6.88
CA GLN A 23 -27.91 -7.21 6.23
C GLN A 23 -27.64 -5.90 5.48
N PRO A 24 -26.46 -5.28 5.67
CA PRO A 24 -26.08 -4.10 4.90
C PRO A 24 -26.34 -4.42 3.43
N SER A 25 -27.16 -3.60 2.75
CA SER A 25 -27.42 -3.78 1.33
C SER A 25 -26.08 -3.70 0.61
N VAL A 26 -25.50 -4.84 0.24
CA VAL A 26 -24.34 -4.91 -0.63
C VAL A 26 -24.84 -4.45 -1.99
N ARG A 27 -24.73 -3.16 -2.29
CA ARG A 27 -24.99 -2.66 -3.63
C ARG A 27 -24.09 -3.48 -4.57
N PRO A 28 -24.63 -4.12 -5.63
CA PRO A 28 -23.79 -4.85 -6.56
C PRO A 28 -22.73 -3.88 -7.11
N LYS A 29 -21.46 -4.29 -7.08
CA LYS A 29 -20.35 -3.49 -7.62
C LYS A 29 -20.65 -3.27 -9.11
N GLN A 30 -20.79 -2.01 -9.51
CA GLN A 30 -21.05 -1.67 -10.91
C GLN A 30 -19.91 -2.20 -11.77
N ILE A 31 -20.23 -2.93 -12.84
CA ILE A 31 -19.26 -3.46 -13.80
C ILE A 31 -19.25 -2.53 -15.01
N CYS A 32 -18.11 -1.91 -15.32
CA CYS A 32 -17.94 -1.02 -16.46
C CYS A 32 -17.04 -1.65 -17.52
N PRO A 33 -17.20 -1.30 -18.81
CA PRO A 33 -16.33 -1.78 -19.85
C PRO A 33 -14.89 -1.26 -19.65
N GLY A 34 -13.92 -2.16 -19.82
CA GLY A 34 -12.49 -1.85 -19.82
C GLY A 34 -12.04 -1.07 -21.06
N LYS A 35 -10.75 -0.70 -21.09
CA LYS A 35 -10.12 -0.14 -22.29
C LYS A 35 -9.83 -1.25 -23.31
N ALA A 36 -9.79 -0.85 -24.58
CA ALA A 36 -9.53 -1.80 -25.66
C ALA A 36 -8.04 -2.19 -25.77
N THR A 37 -7.14 -1.34 -25.30
CA THR A 37 -5.69 -1.53 -25.44
C THR A 37 -4.91 -1.01 -24.24
N ALA A 38 -3.74 -1.59 -23.99
CA ALA A 38 -2.81 -1.10 -22.96
C ALA A 38 -2.40 0.37 -23.19
N ARG A 39 -2.32 0.81 -24.46
CA ARG A 39 -2.05 2.22 -24.81
C ARG A 39 -3.14 3.16 -24.28
N GLN A 40 -4.41 2.79 -24.44
CA GLN A 40 -5.53 3.59 -23.91
C GLN A 40 -5.51 3.61 -22.38
N ALA A 41 -5.21 2.48 -21.74
CA ALA A 41 -5.05 2.40 -20.29
C ALA A 41 -3.92 3.31 -19.79
N ALA A 42 -2.74 3.20 -20.41
CA ALA A 42 -1.57 4.03 -20.10
C ALA A 42 -1.85 5.52 -20.28
N ALA A 43 -2.63 5.91 -21.29
CA ALA A 43 -2.99 7.31 -21.51
C ALA A 43 -3.86 7.87 -20.36
N VAL A 44 -4.83 7.09 -19.86
CA VAL A 44 -5.67 7.54 -18.74
C VAL A 44 -4.85 7.66 -17.45
N LEU A 45 -4.08 6.63 -17.10
CA LEU A 45 -3.19 6.67 -15.92
C LEU A 45 -2.15 7.80 -16.03
N GLY A 46 -1.66 8.08 -17.24
CA GLY A 46 -0.72 9.17 -17.50
C GLY A 46 -1.34 10.55 -17.26
N LEU A 47 -2.63 10.74 -17.55
CA LEU A 47 -3.36 11.97 -17.22
C LEU A 47 -3.61 12.10 -15.72
N GLU A 48 -4.01 11.01 -15.06
CA GLU A 48 -4.19 10.99 -13.60
C GLU A 48 -2.89 11.36 -12.87
N LYS A 49 -1.76 10.78 -13.30
CA LYS A 49 -0.44 11.12 -12.78
C LYS A 49 -0.10 12.61 -12.88
N GLN A 50 -0.51 13.28 -13.96
CA GLN A 50 -0.27 14.73 -14.15
C GLN A 50 -1.13 15.58 -13.22
N ASN A 51 -2.28 15.06 -12.79
CA ASN A 51 -3.21 15.76 -11.90
C ASN A 51 -2.87 15.58 -10.42
N VAL A 52 -2.02 14.61 -10.06
CA VAL A 52 -1.61 14.42 -8.66
C VAL A 52 -0.88 15.67 -8.18
N GLN A 53 -1.34 16.21 -7.05
CA GLN A 53 -0.77 17.40 -6.43
C GLN A 53 0.14 17.06 -5.25
N PRO A 54 1.11 17.91 -4.92
CA PRO A 54 1.89 17.79 -3.69
C PRO A 54 0.98 17.74 -2.45
N MET A 55 1.21 16.77 -1.57
CA MET A 55 0.34 16.54 -0.41
C MET A 55 1.11 16.18 0.86
N ARG A 56 0.43 16.31 1.99
CA ARG A 56 0.85 15.79 3.28
C ARG A 56 -0.32 15.12 3.99
N ALA A 57 0.00 14.15 4.81
CA ALA A 57 -0.97 13.42 5.62
C ALA A 57 -0.35 13.01 6.96
N SER A 58 -1.19 12.79 7.95
CA SER A 58 -0.87 11.89 9.05
C SER A 58 -1.04 10.45 8.56
N ALA A 59 -0.32 9.50 9.15
CA ALA A 59 -0.41 8.09 8.81
C ALA A 59 -0.53 7.26 10.07
N ASP A 60 -1.49 6.37 10.14
CA ASP A 60 -1.53 5.30 11.15
C ASP A 60 -1.13 3.99 10.48
N CYS A 61 -0.04 3.40 10.95
CA CYS A 61 0.53 2.18 10.41
C CYS A 61 0.31 1.03 11.40
N VAL A 62 -0.12 -0.11 10.88
CA VAL A 62 -0.13 -1.39 11.60
C VAL A 62 0.78 -2.34 10.85
N MET A 63 1.88 -2.73 11.48
CA MET A 63 2.81 -3.73 10.97
C MET A 63 2.46 -5.06 11.62
N SER A 64 2.32 -6.11 10.82
CA SER A 64 2.01 -7.46 11.26
C SER A 64 3.06 -8.42 10.72
N TRP A 65 3.56 -9.34 11.54
CA TRP A 65 4.48 -10.39 11.10
C TRP A 65 4.36 -11.64 11.97
N ARG A 66 4.89 -12.77 11.50
CA ARG A 66 5.00 -13.98 12.33
C ARG A 66 6.27 -13.92 13.18
N GLY A 67 6.12 -14.10 14.50
CA GLY A 67 7.25 -14.30 15.40
C GLY A 67 7.87 -15.67 15.26
N GLU A 68 9.02 -15.89 15.92
CA GLU A 68 9.77 -17.16 15.88
C GLU A 68 8.94 -18.39 16.28
N ASN A 69 7.94 -18.21 17.13
CA ASN A 69 7.05 -19.28 17.59
C ASN A 69 5.81 -19.49 16.69
N GLY A 70 5.72 -18.77 15.57
CA GLY A 70 4.57 -18.80 14.65
C GLY A 70 3.42 -17.85 15.03
N ASP A 71 3.45 -17.23 16.21
CA ASP A 71 2.44 -16.27 16.65
C ASP A 71 2.45 -14.99 15.81
N LYS A 72 1.28 -14.47 15.49
CA LYS A 72 1.15 -13.17 14.83
C LYS A 72 1.46 -12.04 15.82
N LYS A 73 2.44 -11.21 15.50
CA LYS A 73 2.77 -9.98 16.22
C LYS A 73 2.27 -8.78 15.43
N ASP A 74 1.69 -7.82 16.13
CA ASP A 74 1.22 -6.55 15.58
C ASP A 74 1.89 -5.38 16.29
N GLU A 75 2.36 -4.40 15.52
CA GLU A 75 2.96 -3.18 16.02
C GLU A 75 2.29 -1.96 15.38
N ARG A 76 2.06 -0.92 16.18
CA ARG A 76 1.34 0.29 15.75
C ARG A 76 2.26 1.49 15.78
N VAL A 77 2.40 2.14 14.63
CA VAL A 77 3.24 3.33 14.46
C VAL A 77 2.39 4.43 13.83
N SER A 78 2.21 5.55 14.53
CA SER A 78 1.69 6.77 13.90
C SER A 78 2.84 7.56 13.28
N GLY A 79 2.55 8.36 12.26
CA GLY A 79 3.56 9.13 11.57
C GLY A 79 3.01 10.21 10.66
N LYS A 80 3.90 10.79 9.87
CA LYS A 80 3.60 11.86 8.91
C LYS A 80 4.20 11.52 7.56
N LEU A 81 3.40 11.69 6.52
CA LEU A 81 3.77 11.54 5.11
C LEU A 81 3.79 12.90 4.44
N ALA A 82 4.78 13.16 3.59
CA ALA A 82 4.75 14.21 2.60
C ALA A 82 5.17 13.64 1.24
N PHE A 83 4.46 14.04 0.20
CA PHE A 83 4.68 13.57 -1.17
C PHE A 83 4.69 14.76 -2.12
N VAL A 84 5.66 14.78 -3.03
CA VAL A 84 5.72 15.71 -4.16
C VAL A 84 5.92 14.86 -5.43
N PRO A 85 4.95 14.86 -6.35
CA PRO A 85 5.10 14.18 -7.64
C PRO A 85 6.37 14.64 -8.39
N PRO A 86 6.98 13.78 -9.22
CA PRO A 86 6.56 12.40 -9.50
C PRO A 86 7.14 11.35 -8.54
N GLY A 87 7.89 11.72 -7.50
CA GLY A 87 8.58 10.70 -6.70
C GLY A 87 9.43 11.18 -5.54
N LYS A 88 9.20 12.40 -5.02
CA LYS A 88 9.76 12.81 -3.72
C LYS A 88 8.81 12.37 -2.64
N ILE A 89 9.34 11.63 -1.67
CA ILE A 89 8.56 11.13 -0.56
C ILE A 89 9.33 11.33 0.73
N PHE A 90 8.57 11.57 1.79
CA PHE A 90 9.09 11.66 3.13
C PHE A 90 8.08 11.00 4.06
N PHE A 91 8.56 10.11 4.90
CA PHE A 91 7.81 9.55 6.00
C PHE A 91 8.62 9.63 7.28
N LYS A 92 7.94 9.96 8.36
CA LYS A 92 8.50 9.90 9.70
C LYS A 92 7.48 9.23 10.63
N GLY A 93 7.87 8.11 11.22
CA GLY A 93 7.18 7.47 12.33
C GLY A 93 7.47 8.19 13.64
N ASP A 94 6.50 8.17 14.55
CA ASP A 94 6.53 8.84 15.85
C ASP A 94 6.78 7.85 17.02
N LYS A 95 7.00 6.56 16.75
CA LYS A 95 7.20 5.51 17.76
C LYS A 95 8.52 4.77 17.55
N PHE A 96 9.15 4.33 18.64
CA PHE A 96 10.45 3.62 18.67
C PHE A 96 11.61 4.45 18.12
N GLY A 97 11.76 5.69 18.58
CA GLY A 97 12.79 6.59 18.08
C GLY A 97 12.56 7.05 16.63
N GLU A 98 13.60 7.08 15.81
CA GLU A 98 13.56 7.54 14.42
C GLU A 98 13.37 6.38 13.45
N ILE A 99 12.15 6.16 12.98
CA ILE A 99 11.87 5.45 11.71
C ILE A 99 11.54 6.50 10.66
N ARG A 100 12.50 6.77 9.77
CA ARG A 100 12.35 7.78 8.72
C ARG A 100 12.82 7.21 7.39
N PHE A 101 11.93 7.18 6.42
CA PHE A 101 12.30 6.94 5.04
C PHE A 101 12.04 8.16 4.18
N GLY A 102 12.79 8.30 3.12
CA GLY A 102 12.53 9.31 2.11
C GLY A 102 13.18 8.97 0.80
N ALA A 103 12.71 9.65 -0.24
CA ALA A 103 13.32 9.62 -1.55
C ALA A 103 13.21 10.99 -2.21
N ASN A 104 14.13 11.27 -3.10
CA ASN A 104 14.11 12.44 -3.96
C ASN A 104 14.20 12.01 -5.43
N GLU A 105 14.69 12.87 -6.31
CA GLU A 105 14.84 12.57 -7.73
C GLU A 105 15.87 11.47 -8.01
N THR A 106 16.90 11.34 -7.17
CA THR A 106 18.09 10.53 -7.48
C THR A 106 18.39 9.46 -6.44
N GLN A 107 17.96 9.65 -5.19
CA GLN A 107 18.35 8.81 -4.06
C GLN A 107 17.16 8.47 -3.18
N PHE A 108 17.29 7.38 -2.43
CA PHE A 108 16.44 7.03 -1.31
C PHE A 108 17.27 6.78 -0.06
N TRP A 109 16.61 6.85 1.10
CA TRP A 109 17.20 6.52 2.38
C TRP A 109 16.15 5.98 3.34
N LEU A 110 16.59 5.10 4.24
CA LEU A 110 15.87 4.64 5.41
C LEU A 110 16.78 4.84 6.62
N ARG A 111 16.18 5.25 7.74
CA ARG A 111 16.86 5.47 9.02
C ARG A 111 16.01 4.84 10.09
N VAL A 112 16.62 3.98 10.90
CA VAL A 112 15.96 3.28 12.01
C VAL A 112 16.84 3.41 13.24
N LYS A 113 16.28 3.93 14.33
CA LYS A 113 16.93 4.11 15.63
C LYS A 113 15.89 4.12 16.73
N PRO A 114 16.18 3.64 17.95
CA PRO A 114 17.44 3.02 18.35
C PRO A 114 17.55 1.54 17.98
N GLU A 115 16.47 0.87 17.58
CA GLU A 115 16.37 -0.60 17.59
C GLU A 115 17.37 -1.30 16.68
N LEU A 116 17.60 -0.77 15.47
CA LEU A 116 18.57 -1.31 14.52
C LEU A 116 19.81 -0.42 14.36
N ASP A 117 19.79 0.77 14.97
CA ASP A 117 20.78 1.84 14.82
C ASP A 117 21.45 1.91 13.43
N SER A 118 20.61 2.00 12.39
CA SER A 118 21.05 1.82 11.00
C SER A 118 20.55 2.86 10.04
N TYR A 119 21.38 3.06 9.01
CA TYR A 119 21.14 3.97 7.91
C TYR A 119 21.30 3.21 6.59
N TRP A 120 20.24 3.09 5.81
CA TRP A 120 20.27 2.48 4.48
C TRP A 120 20.07 3.54 3.41
N TRP A 121 20.76 3.40 2.28
CA TRP A 121 20.58 4.30 1.15
C TRP A 121 20.98 3.70 -0.18
N GLY A 122 20.57 4.36 -1.27
CA GLY A 122 20.98 3.98 -2.62
C GLY A 122 20.51 4.96 -3.67
N SER A 123 20.94 4.71 -4.91
CA SER A 123 20.40 5.37 -6.10
C SER A 123 19.00 4.85 -6.41
N LYS A 124 18.08 5.73 -6.79
CA LYS A 124 16.77 5.31 -7.30
C LYS A 124 16.90 4.52 -8.59
N ALA A 125 17.74 4.96 -9.52
CA ALA A 125 17.93 4.24 -10.78
C ALA A 125 18.41 2.79 -10.59
N LEU A 126 19.16 2.53 -9.51
CA LEU A 126 19.56 1.17 -9.12
C LEU A 126 18.42 0.42 -8.42
N ALA A 127 17.70 1.07 -7.49
CA ALA A 127 16.53 0.46 -6.86
C ALA A 127 15.46 0.05 -7.88
N ASP A 128 15.26 0.82 -8.95
CA ASP A 128 14.31 0.52 -10.03
C ASP A 128 14.68 -0.78 -10.78
N GLN A 129 15.97 -1.13 -10.83
CA GLN A 129 16.46 -2.40 -11.40
C GLN A 129 16.31 -3.57 -10.40
N CYS A 130 16.15 -3.26 -9.12
CA CYS A 130 16.10 -4.20 -8.00
C CYS A 130 14.68 -4.38 -7.42
N ASP A 131 13.65 -4.03 -8.20
CA ASP A 131 12.25 -3.95 -7.76
C ASP A 131 11.67 -5.25 -7.20
N GLN A 132 12.28 -6.39 -7.50
CA GLN A 132 11.89 -7.72 -7.00
C GLN A 132 12.42 -8.07 -5.60
N MET A 133 13.47 -7.40 -5.10
CA MET A 133 14.20 -7.82 -3.89
C MET A 133 14.02 -6.89 -2.68
N LEU A 134 13.51 -5.67 -2.89
CA LEU A 134 13.40 -4.66 -1.85
C LEU A 134 11.98 -4.58 -1.29
N LEU A 135 11.80 -4.99 -0.03
CA LEU A 135 10.52 -4.86 0.69
C LEU A 135 10.04 -3.39 0.74
N VAL A 136 10.98 -2.45 0.88
CA VAL A 136 10.72 -1.00 0.83
C VAL A 136 11.56 -0.38 -0.28
N ASN A 137 11.05 -0.45 -1.51
CA ASN A 137 11.62 0.25 -2.67
C ASN A 137 10.97 1.64 -2.81
N PRO A 138 11.73 2.75 -2.96
CA PRO A 138 11.15 4.09 -3.18
C PRO A 138 10.15 4.18 -4.34
N VAL A 139 10.28 3.36 -5.39
CA VAL A 139 9.29 3.23 -6.46
C VAL A 139 8.01 2.60 -5.95
N ASN A 140 8.11 1.47 -5.25
CA ASN A 140 6.96 0.77 -4.71
C ASN A 140 6.13 1.67 -3.77
N ILE A 141 6.76 2.59 -3.04
CA ILE A 141 6.03 3.54 -2.18
C ILE A 141 5.30 4.61 -3.00
N THR A 142 5.88 5.08 -4.11
CA THR A 142 5.18 6.01 -5.01
C THR A 142 3.97 5.33 -5.66
N GLU A 143 4.14 4.07 -6.05
CA GLU A 143 3.08 3.26 -6.63
C GLU A 143 2.00 2.89 -5.61
N ALA A 144 2.38 2.76 -4.34
CA ALA A 144 1.44 2.62 -3.23
C ALA A 144 0.57 3.87 -3.00
N LEU A 145 0.86 4.99 -3.67
CA LEU A 145 -0.03 6.16 -3.74
C LEU A 145 -0.92 6.13 -5.00
N GLY A 146 -1.00 5.01 -5.71
CA GLY A 146 -1.80 4.85 -6.93
C GLY A 146 -1.14 5.38 -8.19
N ILE A 147 0.18 5.67 -8.16
CA ILE A 147 0.89 6.28 -9.28
C ILE A 147 1.79 5.24 -9.93
N VAL A 148 1.27 4.54 -10.94
CA VAL A 148 2.03 3.54 -11.70
C VAL A 148 2.34 4.06 -13.10
N VAL A 149 3.58 3.86 -13.54
CA VAL A 149 3.98 4.15 -14.93
C VAL A 149 3.75 2.91 -15.77
N VAL A 150 2.74 2.97 -16.65
CA VAL A 150 2.42 1.92 -17.60
C VAL A 150 2.91 2.31 -18.97
N THR A 151 3.57 1.39 -19.66
CA THR A 151 4.05 1.56 -21.03
C THR A 151 3.25 0.68 -22.00
N PRO A 152 3.20 1.01 -23.31
CA PRO A 152 2.34 0.29 -24.26
C PRO A 152 2.66 -1.20 -24.50
N ASP A 153 3.83 -1.67 -24.08
CA ASP A 153 4.31 -3.05 -24.14
C ASP A 153 3.70 -3.96 -23.07
N TRP A 154 3.01 -3.38 -22.08
CA TRP A 154 2.25 -4.16 -21.10
C TRP A 154 1.10 -4.90 -21.78
N LYS A 155 0.78 -6.10 -21.28
CA LYS A 155 -0.38 -6.86 -21.74
C LYS A 155 -1.61 -6.46 -20.96
N LEU A 156 -2.69 -6.09 -21.66
CA LEU A 156 -3.99 -5.77 -21.06
C LEU A 156 -4.95 -6.95 -21.21
N ILE A 157 -5.63 -7.31 -20.13
CA ILE A 157 -6.78 -8.21 -20.12
C ILE A 157 -7.90 -7.55 -19.33
N TYR A 158 -9.12 -7.58 -19.85
CA TYR A 158 -10.30 -7.19 -19.09
C TYR A 158 -10.95 -8.40 -18.42
N ARG A 159 -11.33 -8.28 -17.14
CA ARG A 159 -12.05 -9.33 -16.39
C ARG A 159 -12.85 -8.72 -15.25
N ASP A 160 -14.12 -9.09 -15.13
CA ASP A 160 -14.98 -8.81 -13.97
C ASP A 160 -14.98 -7.32 -13.51
N GLY A 161 -14.98 -6.39 -14.47
CA GLY A 161 -14.97 -4.95 -14.18
C GLY A 161 -13.57 -4.36 -13.95
N TYR A 162 -12.51 -5.11 -14.23
CA TYR A 162 -11.13 -4.67 -14.11
C TYR A 162 -10.39 -4.67 -15.44
N ASP A 163 -9.63 -3.62 -15.68
CA ASP A 163 -8.48 -3.64 -16.58
C ASP A 163 -7.26 -4.18 -15.81
N ILE A 164 -6.74 -5.32 -16.25
CA ILE A 164 -5.59 -5.99 -15.64
C ILE A 164 -4.40 -5.84 -16.58
N LEU A 165 -3.44 -5.01 -16.16
CA LEU A 165 -2.19 -4.78 -16.89
C LEU A 165 -1.08 -5.64 -16.32
N SER A 166 -0.37 -6.37 -17.17
CA SER A 166 0.75 -7.24 -16.78
C SER A 166 2.02 -6.89 -17.54
N LEU A 167 3.10 -6.64 -16.80
CA LEU A 167 4.45 -6.44 -17.33
C LEU A 167 5.19 -7.77 -17.32
N TYR A 168 5.83 -8.08 -18.45
CA TYR A 168 6.68 -9.25 -18.60
C TYR A 168 8.11 -8.83 -18.94
N GLU A 169 9.08 -9.51 -18.35
CA GLU A 169 10.51 -9.37 -18.66
C GLU A 169 11.05 -10.79 -18.91
N ASP A 170 11.70 -11.02 -20.05
CA ASP A 170 12.17 -12.35 -20.47
C ASP A 170 11.08 -13.44 -20.37
N GLN A 171 9.86 -13.10 -20.79
CA GLN A 171 8.65 -13.94 -20.71
C GLN A 171 8.16 -14.27 -19.29
N LYS A 172 8.81 -13.75 -18.24
CA LYS A 172 8.41 -13.92 -16.84
C LYS A 172 7.52 -12.76 -16.41
N LEU A 173 6.45 -13.07 -15.68
CA LEU A 173 5.60 -12.05 -15.10
C LEU A 173 6.39 -11.33 -14.02
N LYS A 174 6.55 -10.01 -14.17
CA LYS A 174 7.27 -9.14 -13.22
C LYS A 174 6.30 -8.38 -12.33
N LYS A 175 5.22 -7.88 -12.93
CA LYS A 175 4.27 -7.01 -12.26
C LYS A 175 2.87 -7.15 -12.84
N ARG A 176 1.87 -6.98 -11.99
CA ARG A 176 0.47 -6.91 -12.39
C ARG A 176 -0.25 -5.78 -11.65
N VAL A 177 -1.12 -5.06 -12.36
CA VAL A 177 -1.88 -3.93 -11.82
C VAL A 177 -3.36 -4.18 -12.15
N TYR A 178 -4.21 -4.06 -11.15
CA TYR A 178 -5.66 -4.21 -11.26
C TYR A 178 -6.30 -2.83 -11.14
N ILE A 179 -7.01 -2.43 -12.19
CA ILE A 179 -7.60 -1.10 -12.33
C ILE A 179 -9.10 -1.25 -12.43
N ASN A 180 -9.84 -0.57 -11.57
CA ASN A 180 -11.29 -0.54 -11.65
C ASN A 180 -11.72 0.15 -12.96
N ALA A 181 -12.46 -0.54 -13.82
CA ALA A 181 -12.82 -0.01 -15.14
C ALA A 181 -13.82 1.17 -15.09
N CYS A 182 -14.51 1.38 -13.97
CA CYS A 182 -15.50 2.45 -13.83
C CYS A 182 -14.86 3.81 -13.54
N ASP A 183 -13.95 3.86 -12.56
CA ASP A 183 -13.33 5.11 -12.09
C ASP A 183 -11.82 5.18 -12.37
N TYR A 184 -11.27 4.15 -13.01
CA TYR A 184 -9.87 3.99 -13.41
C TYR A 184 -8.84 4.03 -12.28
N ARG A 185 -9.29 3.80 -11.04
CA ARG A 185 -8.41 3.73 -9.87
C ARG A 185 -7.70 2.39 -9.81
N ILE A 186 -6.42 2.43 -9.45
CA ILE A 186 -5.65 1.23 -9.15
C ILE A 186 -6.13 0.67 -7.82
N GLU A 187 -6.66 -0.55 -7.79
CA GLU A 187 -7.10 -1.20 -6.55
C GLU A 187 -6.06 -2.20 -6.02
N GLN A 188 -5.21 -2.73 -6.89
CA GLN A 188 -4.17 -3.67 -6.48
C GLN A 188 -2.94 -3.64 -7.40
N ILE A 189 -1.75 -3.84 -6.82
CA ILE A 189 -0.49 -4.04 -7.52
C ILE A 189 0.18 -5.30 -6.96
N GLU A 190 0.56 -6.23 -7.83
CA GLU A 190 1.30 -7.44 -7.46
C GLU A 190 2.69 -7.42 -8.10
N TYR A 191 3.70 -7.80 -7.31
CA TYR A 191 5.09 -7.93 -7.73
C TYR A 191 5.52 -9.38 -7.60
N PHE A 192 6.28 -9.84 -8.58
CA PHE A 192 6.66 -11.23 -8.73
C PHE A 192 8.18 -11.36 -8.76
N ASP A 193 8.72 -12.45 -8.21
CA ASP A 193 10.14 -12.76 -8.27
C ASP A 193 10.58 -13.34 -9.63
N GLY A 194 11.88 -13.63 -9.76
CA GLY A 194 12.46 -14.25 -10.96
C GLY A 194 11.95 -15.65 -11.30
N TYR A 195 11.12 -16.26 -10.45
CA TYR A 195 10.42 -17.52 -10.72
C TYR A 195 8.94 -17.30 -11.08
N GLY A 196 8.46 -16.05 -11.08
CA GLY A 196 7.06 -15.71 -11.33
C GLY A 196 6.16 -15.94 -10.11
N MET A 197 6.73 -16.11 -8.91
CA MET A 197 5.99 -16.26 -7.66
C MET A 197 5.69 -14.88 -7.07
N LYS A 198 4.47 -14.68 -6.57
CA LYS A 198 4.08 -13.40 -5.96
C LYS A 198 4.89 -13.17 -4.69
N LYS A 199 5.59 -12.05 -4.61
CA LYS A 199 6.37 -11.62 -3.44
C LYS A 199 5.74 -10.50 -2.66
N VAL A 200 5.13 -9.55 -3.35
CA VAL A 200 4.49 -8.39 -2.73
C VAL A 200 3.13 -8.15 -3.36
N SER A 201 2.14 -7.84 -2.52
CA SER A 201 0.85 -7.31 -2.95
C SER A 201 0.62 -5.97 -2.28
N VAL A 202 0.16 -4.99 -3.03
CA VAL A 202 -0.25 -3.68 -2.54
C VAL A 202 -1.72 -3.51 -2.88
N GLU A 203 -2.56 -3.39 -1.88
CA GLU A 203 -4.00 -3.13 -2.00
C GLU A 203 -4.26 -1.65 -1.68
N LEU A 204 -5.04 -1.00 -2.53
CA LEU A 204 -5.31 0.43 -2.50
C LEU A 204 -6.81 0.65 -2.41
N THR A 205 -7.29 1.15 -1.28
CA THR A 205 -8.73 1.36 -1.03
C THR A 205 -8.99 2.74 -0.43
N ASP A 206 -10.29 3.05 -0.29
CA ASP A 206 -10.78 4.28 0.35
C ASP A 206 -10.15 5.54 -0.25
N TYR A 207 -10.17 5.66 -1.58
CA TYR A 207 -9.59 6.81 -2.26
C TYR A 207 -10.21 8.11 -1.75
N TRP A 208 -9.36 9.00 -1.25
CA TRP A 208 -9.75 10.34 -0.87
C TRP A 208 -9.80 11.18 -2.14
N ALA A 209 -10.99 11.69 -2.44
CA ALA A 209 -11.19 12.76 -3.41
C ALA A 209 -10.99 14.09 -2.67
N GLY A 210 -9.83 14.70 -2.83
CA GLY A 210 -9.56 15.99 -2.25
C GLY A 210 -10.41 17.10 -2.85
N ASP A 211 -10.50 18.21 -2.12
CA ASP A 211 -11.27 19.38 -2.54
C ASP A 211 -10.82 19.92 -3.91
N ASP A 212 -9.56 19.71 -4.28
CA ASP A 212 -8.95 20.16 -5.55
C ASP A 212 -8.84 19.03 -6.61
N GLY A 213 -9.56 17.92 -6.45
CA GLY A 213 -9.50 16.78 -7.39
C GLY A 213 -8.31 15.84 -7.17
N LEU A 214 -7.63 15.94 -6.02
CA LEU A 214 -6.59 14.98 -5.62
C LEU A 214 -7.23 13.61 -5.42
N MET A 215 -6.82 12.59 -6.18
CA MET A 215 -7.26 11.21 -5.96
C MET A 215 -6.08 10.40 -5.45
N VAL A 216 -6.07 10.07 -4.16
CA VAL A 216 -5.04 9.23 -3.55
C VAL A 216 -5.67 8.17 -2.67
N PRO A 217 -5.13 6.94 -2.63
CA PRO A 217 -5.62 5.92 -1.72
C PRO A 217 -5.38 6.38 -0.28
N SER A 218 -6.42 6.33 0.57
CA SER A 218 -6.27 6.66 1.99
C SER A 218 -6.04 5.41 2.86
N THR A 219 -6.33 4.23 2.33
CA THR A 219 -5.97 2.95 2.95
C THR A 219 -5.07 2.19 1.97
N ILE A 220 -3.86 1.85 2.44
CA ILE A 220 -2.85 1.12 1.70
C ILE A 220 -2.51 -0.10 2.52
N ARG A 221 -2.56 -1.30 1.93
CA ARG A 221 -2.07 -2.52 2.57
C ARG A 221 -1.00 -3.15 1.71
N VAL A 222 0.19 -3.30 2.27
CA VAL A 222 1.31 -4.02 1.65
C VAL A 222 1.44 -5.36 2.35
N GLY A 223 1.42 -6.46 1.61
CA GLY A 223 1.71 -7.80 2.12
C GLY A 223 2.92 -8.40 1.44
N SER A 224 3.78 -9.08 2.21
CA SER A 224 4.90 -9.88 1.70
C SER A 224 4.57 -11.37 1.81
N PHE A 225 5.00 -12.15 0.82
CA PHE A 225 4.66 -13.55 0.68
C PHE A 225 5.91 -14.42 0.54
N ASP A 226 5.90 -15.57 1.21
CA ASP A 226 6.93 -16.59 1.08
C ASP A 226 6.84 -17.32 -0.28
N SER A 227 7.75 -18.26 -0.52
CA SER A 227 7.74 -19.08 -1.74
C SER A 227 6.53 -20.03 -1.85
N LEU A 228 5.80 -20.26 -0.76
CA LEU A 228 4.56 -21.05 -0.74
C LEU A 228 3.31 -20.19 -0.98
N GLY A 229 3.48 -18.86 -1.13
CA GLY A 229 2.38 -17.91 -1.28
C GLY A 229 1.66 -17.57 0.02
N THR A 230 2.24 -17.92 1.16
CA THR A 230 1.72 -17.57 2.49
C THR A 230 2.20 -16.18 2.88
N GLU A 231 1.30 -15.34 3.41
CA GLU A 231 1.69 -14.02 3.92
C GLU A 231 2.62 -14.17 5.14
N GLU A 232 3.83 -13.62 5.03
CA GLU A 232 4.85 -13.58 6.09
C GLU A 232 4.71 -12.33 6.96
N SER A 233 4.48 -11.19 6.29
CA SER A 233 4.31 -9.90 6.94
C SER A 233 3.36 -9.00 6.15
N SER A 234 2.77 -8.03 6.83
CA SER A 234 2.04 -6.96 6.17
C SER A 234 2.14 -5.63 6.91
N VAL A 235 1.97 -4.55 6.16
CA VAL A 235 1.89 -3.19 6.67
C VAL A 235 0.60 -2.58 6.14
N GLN A 236 -0.29 -2.17 7.03
CA GLN A 236 -1.46 -1.39 6.68
C GLN A 236 -1.24 0.06 7.08
N ILE A 237 -1.35 0.98 6.13
CA ILE A 237 -1.17 2.42 6.30
C ILE A 237 -2.51 3.10 6.05
N LYS A 238 -3.01 3.83 7.04
CA LYS A 238 -4.20 4.69 6.90
C LYS A 238 -3.77 6.15 6.90
N LEU A 239 -3.90 6.81 5.77
CA LEU A 239 -3.66 8.24 5.63
C LEU A 239 -4.85 9.03 6.19
N LYS A 240 -4.54 9.99 7.05
CA LYS A 240 -5.50 10.87 7.71
C LYS A 240 -5.11 12.33 7.50
N HIS A 241 -6.09 13.22 7.60
CA HIS A 241 -5.86 14.67 7.47
C HIS A 241 -5.08 15.02 6.20
N ILE A 242 -5.41 14.39 5.08
CA ILE A 242 -4.76 14.63 3.79
C ILE A 242 -5.04 16.08 3.39
N ARG A 243 -3.97 16.83 3.09
CA ARG A 243 -4.04 18.25 2.74
C ARG A 243 -2.97 18.57 1.70
N PRO A 244 -3.18 19.61 0.87
CA PRO A 244 -2.13 20.14 0.02
C PRO A 244 -0.84 20.44 0.80
N LEU A 245 0.30 20.19 0.16
CA LEU A 245 1.62 20.57 0.68
C LEU A 245 2.03 21.93 0.09
N PRO A 246 2.12 22.98 0.91
CA PRO A 246 2.45 24.32 0.42
C PRO A 246 3.81 24.40 -0.30
N PRO A 247 3.96 25.20 -1.37
CA PRO A 247 5.19 25.29 -2.18
C PRO A 247 6.48 25.56 -1.40
N GLU A 248 6.42 26.38 -0.35
CA GLU A 248 7.57 26.70 0.49
C GLU A 248 8.05 25.50 1.31
N LYS A 249 7.18 24.51 1.57
CA LYS A 249 7.53 23.25 2.24
C LYS A 249 8.02 22.18 1.27
N GLN A 250 7.69 22.28 -0.01
CA GLN A 250 8.14 21.33 -1.04
C GLN A 250 9.66 21.41 -1.28
N LYS A 251 10.27 22.60 -1.08
CA LYS A 251 11.71 22.83 -1.25
C LYS A 251 12.52 22.69 0.06
N LYS A 252 11.89 22.34 1.18
CA LYS A 252 12.59 22.20 2.47
C LYS A 252 13.51 20.99 2.46
N LYS A 253 14.41 20.92 3.46
CA LYS A 253 15.29 19.78 3.76
C LYS A 253 14.56 18.43 3.98
N LEU A 254 13.23 18.38 3.88
CA LEU A 254 12.42 17.16 3.99
C LEU A 254 12.82 16.10 2.95
N PHE A 255 13.12 16.53 1.73
CA PHE A 255 13.47 15.64 0.61
C PHE A 255 14.97 15.65 0.30
N GLN A 256 15.79 16.18 1.21
CA GLN A 256 17.24 16.06 1.11
C GLN A 256 17.67 14.87 1.94
N ARG A 257 18.52 14.02 1.35
CA ARG A 257 19.10 12.90 2.08
C ARG A 257 19.85 13.47 3.29
N PRO A 258 19.47 13.11 4.53
CA PRO A 258 20.14 13.61 5.73
C PRO A 258 21.55 13.01 5.85
N GLY A 259 22.41 13.63 6.65
CA GLY A 259 23.72 13.08 6.99
C GLY A 259 23.62 11.70 7.65
N ARG A 260 24.68 10.92 7.54
CA ARG A 260 24.80 9.56 8.07
C ARG A 260 25.38 9.49 9.49
N ASP A 261 25.75 10.65 10.04
CA ASP A 261 26.44 10.72 11.32
C ASP A 261 25.58 10.19 12.47
N GLY A 262 26.24 9.49 13.38
CA GLY A 262 25.63 8.96 14.59
C GLY A 262 24.86 7.67 14.40
N TYR A 263 24.99 6.95 13.28
CA TYR A 263 24.47 5.59 13.09
C TYR A 263 25.56 4.55 13.25
N GLU A 264 25.26 3.43 13.91
CA GLU A 264 26.21 2.33 14.12
C GLU A 264 26.44 1.55 12.81
N HIS A 265 25.36 1.23 12.10
CA HIS A 265 25.42 0.44 10.87
C HIS A 265 25.03 1.26 9.65
N LEU A 266 25.90 1.25 8.63
CA LEU A 266 25.70 1.99 7.39
C LEU A 266 25.57 1.01 6.23
N TYR A 267 24.45 1.03 5.54
CA TYR A 267 24.13 0.10 4.46
C TYR A 267 23.90 0.85 3.15
N ARG A 268 24.57 0.39 2.09
CA ARG A 268 24.42 0.94 0.74
C ARG A 268 23.92 -0.13 -0.22
N LEU A 269 22.91 0.22 -1.01
CA LEU A 269 22.45 -0.62 -2.12
C LEU A 269 23.58 -0.78 -3.15
N ASP A 270 23.84 -2.02 -3.56
CA ASP A 270 24.82 -2.39 -4.57
C ASP A 270 24.17 -2.89 -5.87
N GLU A 271 25.00 -3.11 -6.89
CA GLU A 271 24.57 -3.53 -8.23
C GLU A 271 23.99 -4.96 -8.26
N ASN A 272 24.22 -5.75 -7.20
CA ASN A 272 23.67 -7.09 -7.04
C ASN A 272 22.31 -7.08 -6.33
N CYS A 273 21.72 -5.90 -6.16
CA CYS A 273 20.47 -5.70 -5.43
C CYS A 273 20.53 -6.11 -3.95
N GLY A 274 21.74 -6.12 -3.38
CA GLY A 274 21.99 -6.32 -1.95
C GLY A 274 22.31 -5.01 -1.23
N PHE A 275 22.16 -5.01 0.09
CA PHE A 275 22.73 -3.96 0.93
C PHE A 275 24.07 -4.43 1.48
N ILE A 276 25.13 -3.70 1.15
CA ILE A 276 26.45 -3.92 1.71
C ILE A 276 26.68 -2.96 2.88
N GLU A 277 27.32 -3.44 3.93
CA GLU A 277 27.75 -2.60 5.05
C GLU A 277 29.01 -1.81 4.66
N GLU A 278 29.06 -0.51 4.99
CA GLU A 278 30.20 0.40 4.74
C GLU A 278 31.21 0.45 5.88
#